data_AF-A0A439NYU3-F1
#
_entry.id   AF-A0A439NYU3-F1
#
_cell.length_a   1.000
_cell.length_b   1.000
_cell.length_c   1.000
_cell.angle_alpha   90.00
_cell.angle_beta   90.00
_cell.angle_gamma   90.00
#
_symmetry.space_group_name_H-M   'P 1'
#
loop_
_entity.id
_entity.type
_entity.pdbx_description
1 polymer ?
#
loop_
_entity_poly.entity_id
_entity_poly.type
_entity_poly.pdbx_seq_one_letter_code
_entity_poly.pdbx_strand_id
1 'polypeptide(L)' 'ALSDDRFRSTPHRVVHSGPAERISLPFFIYPDIDARLTSRQGKHTFSVAEVMLRNFESIWETRNGAGRARELQ' A
#
# COMPACT_ATOMS: atom_id res chain seq x y z
N ALA A 1 -2.05 -4.94 -9.97
CA ALA A 1 -0.59 -5.14 -10.11
C ALA A 1 -0.23 -6.62 -10.20
N LEU A 2 0.08 -7.34 -9.10
CA LEU A 2 0.53 -8.74 -9.17
C LEU A 2 -0.54 -9.72 -9.68
N SER A 3 -1.79 -9.51 -9.28
CA SER A 3 -2.91 -10.38 -9.64
C SER A 3 -3.56 -10.07 -10.99
N ASP A 4 -3.00 -9.15 -11.78
CA ASP A 4 -3.62 -8.59 -13.00
C ASP A 4 -5.10 -8.21 -12.75
N ASP A 5 -5.31 -7.34 -11.75
CA ASP A 5 -6.60 -6.75 -11.35
C ASP A 5 -7.70 -7.70 -10.89
N ARG A 6 -7.41 -9.00 -10.75
CA ARG A 6 -8.30 -9.96 -10.09
C ARG A 6 -8.55 -9.63 -8.62
N PHE A 7 -7.54 -9.08 -7.94
CA PHE A 7 -7.65 -8.56 -6.59
C PHE A 7 -7.28 -7.08 -6.60
N ARG A 8 -8.04 -6.29 -5.86
CA ARG A 8 -7.83 -4.84 -5.73
C ARG A 8 -7.62 -4.51 -4.27
N SER A 9 -6.59 -3.71 -3.99
CA SER A 9 -6.40 -3.14 -2.65
C SER A 9 -7.64 -2.32 -2.28
N THR A 10 -8.18 -2.50 -1.08
CA THR A 10 -9.36 -1.77 -0.62
C THR A 10 -8.97 -0.33 -0.28
N PRO A 11 -9.54 0.70 -0.94
CA PRO A 11 -9.33 2.08 -0.53
C PRO A 11 -10.01 2.30 0.82
N HIS A 12 -9.31 2.92 1.77
CA HIS A 12 -9.86 3.20 3.11
C HIS A 12 -9.22 4.48 3.68
N ARG A 13 -9.99 5.18 4.53
CA ARG A 13 -9.55 6.33 5.32
C ARG A 13 -10.14 6.25 6.71
N VAL A 14 -9.47 6.87 7.69
CA VAL A 14 -9.98 6.95 9.06
C VAL A 14 -10.44 8.38 9.32
N VAL A 15 -11.67 8.53 9.80
CA VAL A 15 -12.21 9.78 10.35
C VAL A 15 -12.40 9.57 11.84
N HIS A 16 -11.78 10.40 12.66
CA HIS A 16 -11.94 10.38 14.11
C HIS A 16 -12.57 11.71 14.55
N SER A 17 -13.81 11.64 15.05
CA SER A 17 -14.62 12.79 15.46
C SER A 17 -15.25 12.61 16.85
N GLY A 18 -14.93 11.52 17.54
CA GLY A 18 -15.46 11.20 18.86
C GLY A 18 -14.58 11.72 20.00
N PRO A 19 -15.11 11.87 21.22
CA PRO A 19 -14.38 12.42 22.36
C PRO A 19 -13.37 11.44 22.98
N ALA A 20 -13.44 10.14 22.63
CA ALA A 20 -12.57 9.11 23.16
C ALA A 20 -11.37 8.86 22.23
N GLU A 21 -10.20 8.62 22.83
CA GLU A 21 -9.01 8.20 22.10
C GLU A 21 -9.21 6.84 21.42
N ARG A 22 -8.54 6.65 20.27
CA ARG A 22 -8.57 5.40 19.51
C ARG A 22 -7.15 4.96 19.18
N ILE A 23 -6.80 3.74 19.59
CA ILE A 23 -5.52 3.10 19.27
C ILE A 23 -5.72 2.12 18.12
N SER A 24 -4.79 2.11 17.16
CA SER A 24 -4.78 1.17 16.03
C SER A 24 -3.34 0.79 15.72
N LEU A 25 -3.05 -0.51 15.78
CA LEU A 25 -1.69 -1.06 15.58
C LEU A 25 -1.71 -1.98 14.34
N PRO A 26 -1.49 -1.46 13.13
CA PRO A 26 -1.46 -2.29 11.93
C PRO A 26 -0.15 -3.07 11.82
N PHE A 27 -0.23 -4.30 11.32
CA PHE A 27 0.93 -5.04 10.83
C PHE A 27 0.79 -5.25 9.32
N PHE A 28 1.87 -5.03 8.58
CA PHE A 28 1.89 -5.18 7.12
C PHE A 28 2.78 -6.35 6.74
N ILE A 29 2.27 -7.25 5.91
CA ILE A 29 3.06 -8.37 5.37
C ILE A 29 3.70 -7.91 4.08
N TYR A 30 5.03 -7.93 4.08
CA TYR A 30 5.83 -7.77 2.88
C TYR A 30 6.40 -9.13 2.46
N PRO A 31 6.50 -9.40 1.15
CA PRO A 31 7.32 -10.51 0.66
C PRO A 31 8.80 -10.29 1.00
N ASP A 32 9.64 -11.26 0.66
CA ASP A 32 11.10 -11.09 0.69
C ASP A 32 11.50 -9.78 0.00
N ILE A 33 12.33 -8.98 0.68
CA ILE A 33 12.71 -7.64 0.26
C ILE A 33 13.49 -7.65 -1.07
N ASP A 34 14.25 -8.71 -1.33
CA ASP A 34 15.06 -8.87 -2.53
C ASP A 34 14.28 -9.52 -3.68
N ALA A 35 13.02 -9.93 -3.44
CA ALA A 35 12.21 -10.56 -4.45
C ALA A 35 11.82 -9.61 -5.59
N ARG A 36 11.83 -10.17 -6.80
CA ARG A 36 11.20 -9.58 -7.99
C ARG A 36 9.99 -10.42 -8.35
N LEU A 37 8.81 -9.81 -8.29
CA LEU A 37 7.54 -10.48 -8.53
C LEU A 37 7.02 -10.11 -9.91
N THR A 38 6.65 -11.12 -10.69
CA THR A 38 6.04 -10.94 -12.01
C THR A 38 4.55 -11.23 -11.92
N SER A 39 3.72 -10.41 -12.54
CA SER A 39 2.27 -10.61 -12.57
C SER A 39 1.90 -11.92 -13.27
N ARG A 40 0.71 -12.46 -12.96
CA ARG A 40 0.28 -13.77 -13.46
C ARG A 40 0.29 -13.85 -15.00
N GLN A 41 -0.03 -12.75 -15.69
CA GLN A 41 -0.01 -12.65 -17.15
C GLN A 41 1.36 -12.21 -17.71
N GLY A 42 2.37 -12.03 -16.87
CA GLY A 42 3.69 -11.56 -17.31
C GLY A 42 3.76 -10.10 -17.72
N LYS A 43 2.69 -9.32 -17.47
CA LYS A 43 2.57 -7.93 -17.95
C LYS A 43 3.40 -6.93 -17.15
N HIS A 44 3.67 -7.27 -15.89
CA HIS A 44 4.33 -6.36 -14.96
C HIS A 44 5.33 -7.11 -14.09
N THR A 45 6.49 -6.50 -13.86
CA THR A 45 7.48 -6.98 -12.90
C THR A 45 7.75 -5.87 -11.89
N PHE A 46 7.80 -6.22 -10.61
CA PHE A 46 8.01 -5.28 -9.51
C PHE A 46 9.12 -5.78 -8.59
N SER A 47 9.99 -4.88 -8.15
CA SER A 47 10.88 -5.11 -7.01
C SER A 47 10.14 -4.80 -5.71
N VAL A 48 10.24 -5.70 -4.73
CA VAL A 48 9.61 -5.48 -3.41
C VAL A 48 10.23 -4.27 -2.72
N ALA A 49 11.57 -4.17 -2.70
CA ALA A 49 12.29 -3.02 -2.15
C ALA A 49 11.83 -1.68 -2.77
N GLU A 50 11.69 -1.62 -4.10
CA GLU A 50 11.24 -0.40 -4.78
C GLU A 50 9.82 0.01 -4.40
N VAL A 51 8.90 -0.97 -4.28
CA VAL A 51 7.52 -0.70 -3.85
C VAL A 51 7.48 -0.21 -2.41
N MET A 52 8.30 -0.79 -1.52
CA MET A 52 8.41 -0.36 -0.12
C MET A 52 8.94 1.08 -0.02
N LEU A 53 10.01 1.41 -0.73
CA LEU A 53 10.59 2.76 -0.74
C LEU A 53 9.60 3.81 -1.27
N ARG A 54 8.88 3.51 -2.36
CA ARG A 54 7.83 4.41 -2.90
C ARG A 54 6.68 4.61 -1.91
N ASN A 55 6.30 3.58 -1.17
CA ASN A 55 5.28 3.70 -0.13
C ASN A 55 5.79 4.55 1.04
N PHE A 56 7.03 4.35 1.46
CA PHE A 56 7.67 5.17 2.51
C PHE A 56 7.66 6.65 2.12
N GLU A 57 8.21 6.99 0.95
CA GLU A 57 8.25 8.36 0.43
C GLU A 57 6.83 8.96 0.34
N SER A 58 5.86 8.18 -0.17
CA SER A 58 4.52 8.71 -0.36
C SER A 58 3.73 8.91 0.93
N ILE A 59 3.93 8.06 1.93
CA ILE A 59 3.21 8.14 3.21
C ILE A 59 3.90 9.14 4.13
N TRP A 60 5.21 9.00 4.31
CA TRP A 60 5.95 9.70 5.36
C TRP A 60 6.55 11.02 4.92
N GLU A 61 7.14 11.09 3.71
CA GLU A 61 7.77 12.31 3.22
C GLU A 61 6.73 13.27 2.64
N THR A 62 5.92 12.79 1.68
CA THR A 62 5.01 13.66 0.92
C THR A 62 3.60 13.74 1.50
N ARG A 63 3.26 12.88 2.48
CA ARG A 63 1.93 12.80 3.11
C ARG A 63 0.74 12.64 2.15
N ASN A 64 1.00 12.10 0.96
CA ASN A 64 -0.02 11.88 -0.07
C ASN A 64 -0.80 10.58 0.14
N GLY A 65 -0.44 9.76 1.14
CA GLY A 65 -0.99 8.42 1.33
C GLY A 65 -0.48 7.43 0.28
N ALA A 66 -0.74 6.13 0.46
CA ALA A 66 -0.23 5.08 -0.44
C ALA A 66 -1.33 4.41 -1.26
N GLY A 67 -0.92 3.89 -2.42
CA GLY A 67 -1.77 3.09 -3.30
C GLY A 67 -3.10 3.78 -3.60
N ARG A 68 -4.19 3.06 -3.33
CA ARG A 68 -5.57 3.49 -3.60
C ARG A 68 -6.19 4.37 -2.51
N ALA A 69 -5.47 4.66 -1.42
CA ALA A 69 -5.95 5.65 -0.45
C ALA A 69 -6.08 7.05 -1.08
N ARG A 70 -5.31 7.33 -2.14
CA ARG A 70 -5.39 8.56 -2.94
C ARG A 70 -6.71 8.76 -3.66
N GLU A 71 -7.47 7.69 -3.89
CA GLU A 71 -8.81 7.77 -4.50
C GLU A 71 -9.86 8.37 -3.54
N LEU A 72 -9.50 8.57 -2.27
CA LEU A 72 -10.38 9.09 -1.22
C LEU A 72 -10.04 10.54 -0.82
N GLN A 73 -9.10 11.17 -1.51
CA GLN A 73 -8.71 12.57 -1.36
C GLN A 73 -9.75 13.49 -2.03
#